data_AF-A0A556V4B9-F1
#
_entry.id   AF-A0A556V4B9-F1
#
_cell.length_a   1.000
_cell.length_b   1.000
_cell.length_c   1.000
_cell.angle_alpha   90.00
_cell.angle_beta   90.00
_cell.angle_gamma   90.00
#
_symmetry.space_group_name_H-M   'P 1'
#
loop_
_entity.id
_entity.type
_entity.pdbx_description
1 polymer ?
#
loop_
_entity_poly.entity_id
_entity_poly.type
_entity_poly.pdbx_seq_one_letter_code
_entity_poly.pdbx_strand_id
1 'polypeptide(L)'
;MFSALKKLVGSETPVQQRDKNIPAGLQSMNQSLQRRFAKGVQYNMKIVIRGDRNTGKSTLWQRLQGGKFQEEYIPTQEIQVTSIHWNYKTTDDVVKVEVWDVVDKGQKIPLPEGVGRGKKRGDTLKLENDPQEVT
;
A
#
# COMPACT_ATOMS: atom_id res chain seq x y z
N MET A 1 21.63 8.08 -67.67
CA MET A 1 20.72 6.91 -67.63
C MET A 1 19.53 7.31 -66.76
N PHE A 2 18.44 7.83 -67.34
CA PHE A 2 17.15 7.13 -67.62
C PHE A 2 16.61 6.39 -66.38
N SER A 3 15.38 6.55 -65.88
CA SER A 3 14.20 7.36 -66.22
C SER A 3 13.25 7.35 -65.01
N ALA A 4 12.39 8.37 -64.93
CA ALA A 4 11.21 8.43 -64.08
C ALA A 4 10.09 7.46 -64.51
N LEU A 5 9.03 7.42 -63.68
CA LEU A 5 7.63 6.99 -63.89
C LEU A 5 7.14 5.60 -63.41
N LYS A 6 6.48 5.64 -62.24
CA LYS A 6 5.02 5.50 -62.02
C LYS A 6 4.27 4.31 -62.69
N LYS A 7 3.73 3.41 -61.85
CA LYS A 7 2.44 2.68 -62.01
C LYS A 7 2.08 2.09 -60.64
N LEU A 8 1.13 2.60 -59.84
CA LEU A 8 -0.34 2.66 -59.93
C LEU A 8 -1.06 1.30 -59.72
N VAL A 9 -1.76 1.22 -58.57
CA VAL A 9 -3.01 0.49 -58.26
C VAL A 9 -3.01 -1.05 -58.28
N GLY A 10 -3.43 -1.64 -57.16
CA GLY A 10 -4.02 -2.99 -57.14
C GLY A 10 -4.00 -3.70 -55.79
N SER A 11 -5.21 -3.95 -55.26
CA SER A 11 -5.62 -5.00 -54.29
C SER A 11 -5.21 -4.90 -52.81
N GLU A 12 -6.27 -4.74 -52.01
CA GLU A 12 -6.39 -5.04 -50.59
C GLU A 12 -5.85 -6.43 -50.23
N THR A 13 -5.01 -6.50 -49.20
CA THR A 13 -4.85 -7.69 -48.36
C THR A 13 -4.68 -7.22 -46.91
N PRO A 14 -5.48 -7.72 -45.95
CA PRO A 14 -5.31 -7.39 -44.55
C PRO A 14 -4.11 -8.17 -44.03
N VAL A 15 -2.93 -7.54 -44.01
CA VAL A 15 -1.73 -8.13 -43.43
C VAL A 15 -1.86 -8.10 -41.91
N GLN A 16 -2.37 -9.22 -41.40
CA GLN A 16 -2.04 -9.88 -40.14
C GLN A 16 -1.47 -8.96 -39.05
N GLN A 17 -2.35 -8.69 -38.07
CA GLN A 17 -1.96 -8.32 -36.73
C GLN A 17 -0.81 -9.23 -36.28
N ARG A 18 0.32 -8.61 -35.95
CA ARG A 18 1.49 -9.29 -35.39
C ARG A 18 1.07 -9.90 -34.05
N ASP A 19 0.79 -11.20 -34.06
CA ASP A 19 0.70 -12.01 -32.86
C ASP A 19 2.04 -11.93 -32.14
N LYS A 20 2.06 -11.15 -31.04
CA LYS A 20 3.19 -11.13 -30.14
C LYS A 20 3.28 -12.52 -29.53
N ASN A 21 4.33 -13.24 -29.89
CA ASN A 21 4.67 -14.56 -29.39
C ASN A 21 4.92 -14.46 -27.89
N ILE A 22 3.88 -14.72 -27.08
CA ILE A 22 3.96 -14.72 -25.62
C ILE A 22 4.39 -16.13 -25.19
N PRO A 23 5.51 -16.28 -24.44
CA PRO A 23 5.98 -17.58 -23.98
C PRO A 23 4.90 -18.31 -23.17
N ALA A 24 4.73 -19.61 -23.43
CA ALA A 24 3.77 -20.44 -22.73
C ALA A 24 4.01 -20.36 -21.20
N GLY A 25 2.99 -19.91 -20.47
CA GLY A 25 3.03 -19.68 -19.02
C GLY A 25 3.01 -18.21 -18.59
N LEU A 26 3.28 -17.26 -19.51
CA LEU A 26 3.15 -15.83 -19.23
C LEU A 26 1.74 -15.37 -19.61
N GLN A 27 0.83 -15.25 -18.65
CA GLN A 27 -0.49 -14.66 -18.89
C GLN A 27 -0.31 -13.24 -19.42
N SER A 28 -0.69 -13.01 -20.68
CA SER A 28 -0.66 -11.66 -21.26
C SER A 28 -1.55 -10.76 -20.41
N MET A 29 -0.96 -9.72 -19.83
CA MET A 29 -1.67 -8.75 -19.01
C MET A 29 -2.79 -8.11 -19.82
N ASN A 30 -4.02 -8.09 -19.31
CA ASN A 30 -5.18 -7.54 -20.03
C ASN A 30 -4.92 -6.09 -20.48
N GLN A 31 -5.39 -5.69 -21.67
CA GLN A 31 -5.13 -4.38 -22.28
C GLN A 31 -5.63 -3.19 -21.43
N SER A 32 -6.66 -3.40 -20.61
CA SER A 32 -7.13 -2.41 -19.63
C SER A 32 -6.12 -2.22 -18.49
N LEU A 33 -5.54 -3.30 -18.00
CA LEU A 33 -4.49 -3.29 -16.98
C LEU A 33 -3.21 -2.66 -17.51
N GLN A 34 -2.81 -3.01 -18.75
CA GLN A 34 -1.66 -2.39 -19.42
C GLN A 34 -1.81 -0.87 -19.54
N ARG A 35 -3.00 -0.36 -19.89
CA ARG A 35 -3.24 1.09 -19.96
C ARG A 35 -3.12 1.79 -18.60
N ARG A 36 -3.62 1.16 -17.53
CA ARG A 36 -3.51 1.70 -16.16
C ARG A 36 -2.07 1.73 -15.67
N PHE A 37 -1.32 0.66 -15.92
CA PHE A 37 0.07 0.55 -15.49
C PHE A 37 1.08 1.15 -16.48
N ALA A 38 0.68 1.53 -17.69
CA ALA A 38 1.56 2.16 -18.69
C ALA A 38 2.17 3.47 -18.18
N LYS A 39 1.46 4.18 -17.29
CA LYS A 39 1.96 5.39 -16.63
C LYS A 39 2.79 5.11 -15.37
N GLY A 40 2.93 3.84 -14.96
CA GLY A 40 3.59 3.46 -13.71
C GLY A 40 2.75 3.73 -12.45
N VAL A 41 3.35 3.47 -11.28
CA VAL A 41 2.77 3.85 -9.99
C VAL A 41 3.03 5.34 -9.79
N GLN A 42 1.95 6.12 -9.73
CA GLN A 42 2.01 7.57 -9.64
C GLN A 42 2.28 8.05 -8.21
N TYR A 43 1.70 7.34 -7.23
CA TYR A 43 1.82 7.72 -5.83
C TYR A 43 2.08 6.50 -4.94
N ASN A 44 3.01 6.66 -4.00
CA ASN A 44 3.27 5.72 -2.91
C ASN A 44 3.03 6.45 -1.60
N MET A 45 1.98 6.04 -0.88
CA MET A 45 1.55 6.67 0.36
C MET A 45 1.67 5.71 1.53
N LYS A 46 1.98 6.26 2.70
CA LYS A 46 1.95 5.54 3.97
C LYS A 46 1.00 6.24 4.93
N ILE A 47 0.02 5.52 5.44
CA ILE A 47 -0.95 5.99 6.43
C ILE A 47 -0.64 5.27 7.75
N VAL A 48 -0.51 6.03 8.83
CA VAL A 48 -0.28 5.50 10.17
C VAL A 48 -1.50 5.83 11.04
N ILE A 49 -2.16 4.80 11.57
CA ILE A 49 -3.31 4.94 12.45
C ILE A 49 -2.79 4.89 13.90
N ARG A 50 -2.89 6.02 14.61
CA ARG A 50 -2.47 6.20 16.01
C ARG A 50 -3.66 6.58 16.89
N GLY A 51 -3.55 6.26 18.18
CA GLY A 51 -4.57 6.58 19.19
C GLY A 51 -4.70 5.49 20.25
N ASP A 52 -5.49 5.78 21.28
CA ASP A 52 -5.64 4.92 22.47
C ASP A 52 -6.29 3.57 22.16
N ARG A 53 -6.19 2.62 23.09
CA ARG A 53 -6.93 1.35 23.00
C ARG A 53 -8.44 1.60 22.96
N ASN A 54 -9.19 0.69 22.33
CA ASN A 54 -10.65 0.76 22.22
C ASN A 54 -11.22 1.95 21.40
N THR A 55 -10.39 2.65 20.62
CA THR A 55 -10.83 3.78 19.75
C THR A 55 -11.22 3.36 18.33
N GLY A 56 -11.17 2.06 18.00
CA GLY A 56 -11.58 1.55 16.69
C GLY A 56 -10.50 1.59 15.59
N LYS A 57 -9.22 1.77 15.93
CA LYS A 57 -8.09 1.78 14.96
C LYS A 57 -8.06 0.53 14.08
N SER A 58 -8.10 -0.64 14.70
CA SER A 58 -8.02 -1.92 14.00
C SER A 58 -9.29 -2.19 13.18
N THR A 59 -10.45 -1.71 13.66
CA THR A 59 -11.70 -1.73 12.91
C THR A 59 -11.60 -0.87 11.65
N LEU A 60 -11.05 0.34 11.74
CA LEU A 60 -10.80 1.21 10.59
C LEU A 60 -9.80 0.56 9.62
N TRP A 61 -8.72 -0.02 10.14
CA TRP A 61 -7.72 -0.75 9.35
C TRP A 61 -8.33 -1.93 8.58
N GLN A 62 -9.19 -2.74 9.21
CA GLN A 62 -9.94 -3.81 8.53
C GLN A 62 -10.90 -3.26 7.48
N ARG A 63 -11.58 -2.14 7.78
CA ARG A 63 -12.53 -1.52 6.87
C ARG A 63 -11.88 -0.96 5.61
N LEU A 64 -10.68 -0.38 5.74
CA LEU A 64 -9.88 0.11 4.61
C LEU A 64 -9.47 -1.01 3.64
N GLN A 65 -9.37 -2.25 4.13
CA GLN A 65 -9.11 -3.42 3.29
C GLN A 65 -10.38 -3.99 2.63
N GLY A 66 -11.56 -3.43 2.92
CA GLY A 66 -12.86 -3.95 2.47
C GLY A 66 -13.44 -5.03 3.40
N GLY A 67 -12.88 -5.22 4.60
CA GLY A 67 -13.41 -6.11 5.62
C GLY A 67 -14.81 -5.71 6.10
N LYS A 68 -15.52 -6.70 6.67
CA LYS A 68 -16.77 -6.46 7.39
C LYS A 68 -16.47 -5.82 8.75
N PHE A 69 -17.46 -5.11 9.29
CA PHE A 69 -17.39 -4.63 10.68
C PHE A 69 -17.45 -5.82 11.64
N GLN A 70 -16.55 -5.82 12.62
CA GLN A 70 -16.52 -6.77 13.73
C GLN A 70 -16.80 -6.00 15.02
N GLU A 71 -17.84 -6.41 15.75
CA GLU A 71 -18.24 -5.77 17.01
C GLU A 71 -17.40 -6.24 18.19
N GLU A 72 -16.94 -7.49 18.15
CA GLU A 72 -16.08 -8.07 19.18
C GLU A 72 -14.74 -7.33 19.25
N TYR A 73 -14.37 -6.88 20.46
CA TYR A 73 -13.11 -6.22 20.69
C TYR A 73 -11.98 -7.23 20.92
N ILE A 74 -11.08 -7.33 19.94
CA ILE A 74 -9.84 -8.10 20.04
C ILE A 74 -8.66 -7.11 20.08
N PRO A 75 -7.92 -7.01 21.20
CA PRO A 75 -6.76 -6.13 21.29
C PRO A 75 -5.65 -6.49 20.31
N THR A 76 -5.16 -5.50 19.57
CA THR A 76 -4.01 -5.66 18.68
C THR A 76 -2.72 -5.72 19.49
N GLN A 77 -2.00 -6.83 19.37
CA GLN A 77 -0.77 -7.11 20.14
C GLN A 77 0.48 -6.52 19.49
N GLU A 78 0.52 -6.52 18.16
CA GLU A 78 1.67 -6.14 17.36
C GLU A 78 1.26 -5.20 16.23
N ILE A 79 2.20 -4.41 15.71
CA ILE A 79 1.92 -3.50 14.59
C ILE A 79 1.52 -4.33 13.38
N GLN A 80 0.40 -3.95 12.76
CA GLN A 80 -0.09 -4.61 11.55
C GLN A 80 0.04 -3.66 10.37
N VAL A 81 0.41 -4.21 9.21
CA VAL A 81 0.56 -3.44 7.97
C VAL A 81 -0.22 -4.14 6.86
N THR A 82 -0.91 -3.35 6.04
CA THR A 82 -1.60 -3.84 4.85
C THR A 82 -1.34 -2.91 3.67
N SER A 83 -1.31 -3.45 2.46
CA SER A 83 -1.22 -2.68 1.23
C SER A 83 -2.57 -2.64 0.55
N ILE A 84 -3.13 -1.44 0.36
CA ILE A 84 -4.38 -1.24 -0.36
C ILE A 84 -4.13 -0.48 -1.66
N HIS A 85 -4.90 -0.83 -2.69
CA HIS A 85 -4.96 -0.09 -3.94
C HIS A 85 -6.06 0.95 -3.83
N TRP A 86 -5.68 2.22 -3.91
CA TRP A 86 -6.65 3.30 -3.85
C TRP A 86 -7.10 3.67 -5.26
N ASN A 87 -8.41 3.61 -5.51
CA ASN A 87 -9.00 3.98 -6.79
C ASN A 87 -9.76 5.30 -6.62
N TYR A 88 -9.29 6.36 -7.29
CA TYR A 88 -10.01 7.63 -7.36
C TYR A 88 -10.81 7.71 -8.67
N LYS A 89 -12.10 8.05 -8.60
CA LYS A 89 -13.00 7.97 -9.77
C LYS A 89 -12.64 8.93 -10.91
N THR A 90 -11.91 10.00 -10.61
CA THR A 90 -11.65 11.09 -11.55
C THR A 90 -10.34 10.91 -12.33
N THR A 91 -9.41 10.08 -11.83
CA THR A 91 -8.07 9.92 -12.41
C THR A 91 -7.69 8.44 -12.46
N ASP A 92 -7.14 7.98 -13.58
CA ASP A 92 -6.63 6.61 -13.75
C ASP A 92 -5.24 6.38 -13.10
N ASP A 93 -4.88 7.21 -12.14
CA ASP A 93 -3.58 7.15 -11.47
C ASP A 93 -3.51 5.94 -10.54
N VAL A 94 -2.41 5.19 -10.65
CA VAL A 94 -2.16 4.04 -9.79
C VAL A 94 -1.54 4.52 -8.47
N VAL A 95 -2.29 4.33 -7.38
CA VAL A 95 -1.87 4.70 -6.02
C VAL A 95 -1.67 3.44 -5.18
N LYS A 96 -0.46 3.25 -4.65
CA LYS A 96 -0.16 2.23 -3.66
C LYS A 96 -0.18 2.86 -2.28
N VAL A 97 -1.01 2.34 -1.37
CA VAL A 97 -1.10 2.84 0.00
C VAL A 97 -0.71 1.71 0.97
N GLU A 98 0.25 1.98 1.85
CA GLU A 98 0.53 1.11 3.00
C GLU A 98 -0.16 1.70 4.23
N VAL A 99 -1.04 0.93 4.86
CA VAL A 99 -1.75 1.34 6.08
C VAL A 99 -1.20 0.56 7.27
N TRP A 100 -0.75 1.29 8.28
CA TRP A 100 -0.11 0.80 9.48
C TRP A 100 -1.05 0.99 10.67
N ASP A 101 -1.55 -0.11 11.25
CA ASP A 101 -2.26 -0.09 12.53
C ASP A 101 -1.24 -0.23 13.66
N VAL A 102 -1.07 0.85 14.43
CA VAL A 102 -0.02 0.91 15.43
C VAL A 102 -0.57 0.63 16.82
N VAL A 103 0.15 -0.22 17.55
CA VAL A 103 -0.12 -0.50 18.95
C VAL A 103 0.44 0.63 19.82
N ASP A 104 -0.40 1.14 20.72
CA ASP A 104 -0.04 2.22 21.62
C ASP A 104 0.88 1.74 22.76
N LYS A 105 0.41 0.78 23.55
CA LYS A 105 1.20 0.06 24.56
C LYS A 105 1.37 -1.39 24.10
N GLY A 106 2.59 -1.81 23.74
CA GLY A 106 2.88 -3.22 23.50
C GLY A 106 2.58 -4.04 24.77
N GLN A 107 2.07 -5.27 24.61
CA GLN A 107 1.96 -6.14 25.79
C GLN A 107 3.36 -6.39 26.36
N LYS A 108 3.49 -6.21 27.68
CA LYS A 108 4.71 -6.59 28.37
C LYS A 108 4.80 -8.11 28.28
N ILE A 109 5.83 -8.61 27.61
CA ILE A 109 6.21 -10.02 27.72
C ILE A 109 6.36 -10.30 29.22
N PRO A 110 5.64 -11.28 29.80
CA PRO A 110 5.84 -11.65 31.18
C PRO A 110 7.30 -12.06 31.36
N LEU A 111 8.09 -11.20 32.00
CA LEU A 111 9.43 -11.56 32.42
C LEU A 111 9.28 -12.66 33.48
N PRO A 112 10.11 -13.70 33.48
CA PRO A 112 10.13 -14.68 34.58
C PRO A 112 10.24 -13.94 35.92
N GLU A 113 9.47 -14.39 36.90
CA GLU A 113 9.43 -13.78 38.23
C GLU A 113 10.86 -13.65 38.80
N GLY A 114 11.37 -12.43 38.91
CA GLY A 114 12.70 -12.17 39.49
C GLY A 114 13.50 -11.04 38.86
N VAL A 115 13.14 -10.55 37.66
CA VAL A 115 13.94 -9.50 36.99
C VAL A 115 13.29 -8.12 37.15
N GLY A 116 13.77 -7.39 38.16
CA GLY A 116 13.81 -5.91 38.21
C GLY A 116 12.48 -5.15 38.18
N ARG A 117 11.95 -4.77 39.35
CA ARG A 117 10.93 -3.71 39.46
C ARG A 117 11.57 -2.34 39.17
N GLY A 118 11.71 -2.02 37.89
CA GLY A 118 12.02 -0.66 37.43
C GLY A 118 10.88 0.30 37.78
N LYS A 119 11.20 1.31 38.59
CA LYS A 119 10.33 2.39 39.11
C LYS A 119 9.29 2.86 38.07
N LYS A 120 7.99 2.73 38.39
CA LYS A 120 6.88 3.32 37.61
C LYS A 120 7.06 4.85 37.57
N ARG A 121 7.65 5.39 36.50
CA ARG A 121 7.66 6.83 36.22
C ARG A 121 6.53 7.14 35.23
N GLY A 122 5.52 7.85 35.74
CA GLY A 122 4.58 8.77 35.07
C GLY A 122 4.04 8.40 33.69
N ASP A 123 2.74 8.10 33.63
CA ASP A 123 1.91 7.89 32.43
C ASP A 123 1.59 9.22 31.69
N THR A 124 2.56 10.14 31.57
CA THR A 124 2.34 11.47 30.97
C THR A 124 3.33 11.70 29.84
N LEU A 125 2.81 11.97 28.64
CA LEU A 125 3.61 12.43 27.50
C LEU A 125 4.46 13.62 27.96
N LYS A 126 5.79 13.44 27.98
CA LYS A 126 6.72 14.55 28.24
C LYS A 126 6.63 15.50 27.05
N LEU A 127 5.89 16.60 27.23
CA LEU A 127 5.73 17.66 26.25
C LEU A 127 6.82 18.73 26.34
N GLU A 128 7.64 18.72 27.40
CA GLU A 128 8.71 19.69 27.60
C GLU A 128 10.08 19.02 27.63
N ASN A 129 11.02 19.67 26.94
CA ASN A 129 12.41 19.28 26.87
C ASN A 129 13.15 20.01 27.99
N ASP A 130 13.54 19.29 29.04
CA ASP A 130 14.32 19.86 30.14
C ASP A 130 15.71 20.30 29.60
N PRO A 131 16.21 21.50 29.95
CA PRO A 131 17.55 21.91 29.56
C PRO A 131 18.57 20.99 30.23
N GLN A 132 19.41 20.36 29.41
CA GLN A 132 20.51 19.52 29.90
C GLN A 132 21.47 20.39 30.72
N GLU A 133 21.60 20.09 32.02
CA GLU A 133 22.71 20.63 32.81
C GLU A 133 24.01 20.08 32.23
N VAL A 134 24.79 21.00 31.64
CA VAL A 134 26.16 20.75 31.22
C VAL A 134 27.01 20.73 32.49
N THR A 135 27.59 19.59 32.81
CA THR A 135 28.75 19.51 33.72
C THR A 135 29.99 19.18 32.91
#